data_AF-A0A9E1RZG7-F1
#
_entry.id   AF-A0A9E1RZG7-F1
#
_cell.length_a   1.000
_cell.length_b   1.000
_cell.length_c   1.000
_cell.angle_alpha   90.00
_cell.angle_beta   90.00
_cell.angle_gamma   90.00
#
_symmetry.space_group_name_H-M   'P 1'
#
loop_
_entity.id
_entity.type
_entity.pdbx_description
1 polymer ?
#
loop_
_entity_poly.entity_id
_entity_poly.type
_entity_poly.pdbx_seq_one_letter_code
_entity_poly.pdbx_strand_id
1 'polypeptide(L)' 'MSPFSRTIVYISACHVDNHIRKFQRPEWIAHRDFTPIECLPDDCLVATK' A
#
# COMPACT_ATOMS: atom_id res chain seq x y z
N MET A 1 -28.12 6.30 9.03
CA MET A 1 -26.75 5.79 9.31
C MET A 1 -26.85 4.29 9.57
N SER A 2 -25.99 3.47 8.97
CA SER A 2 -26.01 2.01 9.17
C SER A 2 -25.60 1.64 10.61
N PRO A 3 -26.22 0.64 11.24
CA PRO A 3 -25.89 0.20 12.60
C PRO A 3 -24.60 -0.64 12.68
N PHE A 4 -23.97 -0.97 11.55
CA PHE A 4 -22.80 -1.84 11.50
C PHE A 4 -21.48 -1.06 11.54
N SER A 5 -20.46 -1.63 12.19
CA SER A 5 -19.11 -1.10 12.20
C SER A 5 -18.52 -1.11 10.78
N ARG A 6 -17.68 -0.10 10.50
CA ARG A 6 -16.98 0.02 9.22
C ARG A 6 -15.48 -0.10 9.45
N THR A 7 -14.90 -1.17 8.91
CA THR A 7 -13.44 -1.35 8.81
C THR A 7 -13.04 -1.09 7.37
N ILE A 8 -12.07 -0.20 7.15
CA ILE A 8 -11.60 0.17 5.81
C ILE A 8 -10.09 0.08 5.77
N VAL A 9 -9.56 -0.47 4.67
CA VAL A 9 -8.14 -0.44 4.34
C VAL A 9 -7.96 0.45 3.12
N TYR A 10 -7.01 1.38 3.18
CA TYR A 10 -6.64 2.24 2.06
C TYR A 10 -5.26 1.87 1.57
N ILE A 11 -5.12 1.75 0.25
CA ILE A 11 -3.85 1.51 -0.42
C ILE A 11 -3.63 2.66 -1.40
N SER A 12 -2.54 3.39 -1.22
CA SER A 12 -2.10 4.46 -2.12
C SER A 12 -0.90 3.96 -2.90
N ALA A 13 -1.09 3.63 -4.17
CA ALA A 13 -0.01 3.22 -5.07
C ALA A 13 0.40 4.39 -5.99
N CYS A 14 1.69 4.49 -6.31
CA CYS A 14 2.22 5.46 -7.27
C CYS A 14 3.26 4.79 -8.18
N HIS A 15 3.48 5.34 -9.37
CA HIS A 15 4.51 4.84 -10.27
C HIS A 15 5.90 5.09 -9.68
N VAL A 16 6.82 4.13 -9.82
CA VAL A 16 8.19 4.22 -9.25
C VAL A 16 8.99 5.42 -9.76
N ASP A 17 8.73 5.84 -11.00
CA ASP A 17 9.36 7.05 -11.57
C ASP A 17 8.83 8.36 -10.98
N ASN A 18 7.65 8.32 -10.35
CA ASN A 18 7.02 9.45 -9.68
C ASN A 18 7.26 9.42 -8.15
N HIS A 19 8.45 8.98 -7.73
CA HIS A 19 8.80 8.96 -6.32
C HIS A 19 9.07 10.36 -5.77
N ILE A 20 8.74 10.54 -4.49
CA ILE A 20 9.03 11.78 -3.77
C ILE A 20 10.54 11.96 -3.61
N ARG A 21 11.03 13.19 -3.86
CA ARG A 21 12.45 13.54 -3.69
C ARG A 21 12.75 14.34 -2.42
N LYS A 22 11.70 14.81 -1.73
CA LYS A 22 11.79 15.60 -0.50
C LYS A 22 11.10 14.85 0.64
N PHE A 23 11.88 14.42 1.62
CA PHE A 23 11.38 13.64 2.76
C PHE A 23 10.98 14.54 3.93
N GLN A 24 9.87 15.25 3.79
CA GLN A 24 9.36 16.15 4.83
C GLN A 24 8.50 15.45 5.90
N ARG A 25 8.04 14.23 5.62
CA ARG A 25 7.16 13.46 6.48
C ARG A 25 7.85 12.19 7.01
N PRO A 26 7.37 11.64 8.13
CA PRO A 26 7.76 10.31 8.58
C PRO A 26 7.51 9.26 7.50
N GLU A 27 8.36 8.23 7.48
CA GLU A 27 8.34 7.17 6.47
C GLU A 27 7.02 6.39 6.43
N TRP A 28 6.38 6.14 7.57
CA TRP A 28 5.10 5.45 7.65
C TRP A 28 3.93 6.22 7.00
N ILE A 29 4.09 7.53 6.75
CA ILE A 29 3.14 8.34 5.99
C ILE A 29 3.58 8.42 4.52
N ALA A 30 4.88 8.51 4.29
CA ALA A 30 5.48 8.74 2.99
C ALA A 30 6.70 7.83 2.81
N HIS A 31 6.45 6.65 2.24
CA HIS A 31 7.46 5.62 2.05
C HIS A 31 8.64 6.11 1.21
N ARG A 32 9.81 5.56 1.52
CA ARG A 32 11.09 5.88 0.86
C ARG A 32 11.66 4.70 0.06
N ASP A 33 11.04 3.54 0.19
CA ASP A 33 11.28 2.38 -0.65
C ASP A 33 10.40 2.48 -1.90
N PHE A 34 11.05 2.46 -3.05
CA PHE A 34 10.42 2.55 -4.37
C PHE A 34 10.70 1.30 -5.21
N THR A 35 11.08 0.19 -4.56
CA THR A 35 11.21 -1.11 -5.21
C THR A 35 9.86 -1.46 -5.87
N PRO A 36 9.85 -1.78 -7.18
CA PRO A 36 8.61 -2.18 -7.85
C PRO A 36 7.95 -3.35 -7.15
N ILE A 37 6.61 -3.32 -7.05
CA ILE A 37 5.84 -4.42 -6.48
C ILE A 37 5.76 -5.54 -7.52
N GLU A 38 6.03 -6.77 -7.09
CA GLU A 38 5.85 -7.96 -7.90
C GLU A 38 4.42 -8.49 -7.79
N CYS A 39 3.82 -8.83 -8.93
CA CYS A 39 2.51 -9.46 -8.95
C CYS A 39 2.62 -10.90 -8.43
N LEU A 40 1.82 -11.21 -7.41
CA LEU A 40 1.63 -12.58 -6.93
C LEU A 40 0.52 -13.27 -7.73
N PRO A 41 0.43 -14.61 -7.70
CA PRO A 41 -0.70 -15.35 -8.25
C PRO A 41 -2.05 -14.89 -7.66
N ASP A 42 -3.13 -15.04 -8.42
CA ASP A 42 -4.47 -14.58 -8.02
C ASP A 42 -4.97 -15.22 -6.71
N ASP A 43 -4.51 -16.43 -6.39
CA ASP A 43 -4.86 -17.19 -5.19
C ASP A 43 -3.86 -17.01 -4.02
N CYS A 44 -2.96 -16.03 -4.11
CA CYS A 44 -1.89 -15.80 -3.14
C CYS A 44 -2.33 -15.56 -1.69
N LEU A 45 -3.58 -15.15 -1.47
CA LEU A 45 -4.14 -14.94 -0.12
C LEU A 45 -4.78 -16.20 0.49
N VAL A 46 -5.02 -17.23 -0.32
CA VAL A 46 -5.60 -18.52 0.10
C VAL A 46 -4.50 -19.50 0.52
N ALA A 47 -3.30 -19.35 -0.06
CA ALA A 47 -2.13 -20.13 0.31
C ALA A 47 -1.79 -19.89 1.79
N THR A 48 -2.16 -20.85 2.63
CA THR A 48 -1.77 -20.87 4.04
C THR A 48 -0.28 -21.16 4.08
N LYS A 49 0.49 -20.19 4.57
CA LYS A 49 1.91 -20.39 4.86
C LYS A 49 2.10 -21.23 6.13
#